data_AF-A0A930B160-F1
#
_entry.id   AF-A0A930B160-F1
#
_cell.length_a   1.000
_cell.length_b   1.000
_cell.length_c   1.000
_cell.angle_alpha   90.00
_cell.angle_beta   90.00
_cell.angle_gamma   90.00
#
_symmetry.space_group_name_H-M   'P 1'
#
loop_
_entity.id
_entity.type
_entity.pdbx_description
1 polymer ?
#
loop_
_entity_poly.entity_id
_entity_poly.type
_entity_poly.pdbx_seq_one_letter_code
_entity_poly.pdbx_strand_id
1 'polypeptide(L)' 'INTELKRGCTVVDGTGWYTKNPQKVIIVFARRGEGTTIFRLVNSIDPDAFVTRTNVEAVYGKGFEKFS' A
#
# COMPACT_ATOMS: atom_id res chain seq x y z
N ILE A 1 -3.80 5.02 7.04
CA ILE A 1 -2.54 5.11 6.27
C ILE A 1 -2.07 6.55 6.13
N ASN A 2 -2.83 7.44 5.46
CA ASN A 2 -2.42 8.85 5.30
C ASN A 2 -2.33 9.64 6.63
N THR A 3 -3.19 9.32 7.61
CA THR A 3 -3.28 10.03 8.89
C THR A 3 -2.33 9.45 9.95
N GLU A 4 -2.35 8.14 10.15
CA GLU A 4 -1.58 7.48 11.21
C GLU A 4 -0.11 7.22 10.86
N LEU A 5 0.21 7.01 9.58
CA LEU A 5 1.57 6.68 9.12
C LEU A 5 2.21 7.80 8.31
N LYS A 6 1.48 8.89 8.03
CA LYS A 6 1.92 10.04 7.21
C LYS A 6 2.53 9.63 5.86
N ARG A 7 2.12 8.49 5.30
CA ARG A 7 2.51 8.03 3.97
C ARG A 7 1.41 8.37 2.99
N GLY A 8 1.78 8.80 1.78
CA GLY A 8 0.83 8.90 0.68
C GLY A 8 0.47 7.51 0.15
N CYS A 9 -0.75 7.34 -0.33
CA CYS A 9 -1.19 6.16 -1.06
C CYS A 9 -1.67 6.56 -2.46
N THR A 10 -1.59 5.60 -3.38
CA THR A 10 -2.21 5.72 -4.71
C THR A 10 -3.37 4.74 -4.77
N VAL A 11 -4.52 5.21 -5.26
CA VAL A 11 -5.67 4.35 -5.54
C VAL A 11 -5.67 4.04 -7.04
N VAL A 12 -5.74 2.77 -7.38
CA VAL A 12 -5.83 2.27 -8.75
C VAL A 12 -7.20 1.66 -8.97
N ASP A 13 -7.83 2.04 -10.07
CA ASP A 13 -9.11 1.49 -10.49
C ASP A 13 -8.88 0.22 -11.31
N GLY A 14 -9.48 -0.88 -10.85
CA GLY A 14 -9.37 -2.20 -11.46
C GLY A 14 -10.72 -2.80 -11.77
N THR A 15 -10.72 -3.86 -12.58
CA THR A 15 -11.89 -4.70 -12.84
C THR A 15 -11.54 -6.14 -12.48
N GLY A 16 -12.33 -6.76 -11.61
CA GLY A 16 -12.17 -8.18 -11.28
C GLY A 16 -12.34 -9.02 -12.53
N TRP A 17 -11.34 -9.81 -12.91
CA TRP A 17 -11.37 -10.47 -14.21
C TRP A 17 -12.47 -11.53 -14.33
N TYR A 18 -12.70 -12.33 -13.28
CA TYR A 18 -13.76 -13.32 -13.28
C TYR A 18 -15.13 -12.71 -12.99
N THR A 19 -15.23 -11.85 -11.96
CA THR A 19 -16.51 -11.27 -11.51
C THR A 19 -17.00 -10.11 -12.38
N LYS A 20 -16.10 -9.48 -13.16
CA LYS A 20 -16.31 -8.24 -13.92
C LYS A 20 -16.70 -7.02 -13.06
N ASN A 21 -16.66 -7.15 -11.74
CA ASN A 21 -16.99 -6.05 -10.85
C ASN A 21 -15.87 -5.01 -10.79
N PRO A 22 -16.19 -3.71 -10.70
CA PRO A 22 -15.21 -2.68 -10.39
C PRO A 22 -14.56 -2.96 -9.03
N GLN A 23 -13.26 -2.72 -8.93
CA GLN A 23 -12.45 -2.88 -7.73
C GLN A 23 -11.53 -1.67 -7.56
N LYS A 24 -11.18 -1.33 -6.32
CA LYS A 24 -10.18 -0.31 -6.01
C LYS A 24 -8.99 -0.98 -5.34
N VAL A 25 -7.77 -0.72 -5.82
CA VAL A 25 -6.53 -1.24 -5.24
C VAL A 25 -5.75 -0.10 -4.62
N ILE A 26 -5.30 -0.27 -3.38
CA ILE A 26 -4.51 0.73 -2.66
C ILE A 26 -3.04 0.32 -2.72
N ILE A 27 -2.20 1.18 -3.31
CA ILE A 27 -0.75 1.00 -3.37
C ILE A 27 -0.10 1.96 -2.39
N VAL A 28 0.80 1.42 -1.56
CA VAL A 28 1.55 2.17 -0.55
C VAL A 28 3.01 1.79 -0.63
N PHE A 29 3.88 2.80 -0.78
CA PHE A 29 5.31 2.64 -0.59
C PHE A 29 5.66 2.96 0.86
N ALA A 30 6.42 2.09 1.50
CA ALA A 30 6.81 2.22 2.90
C ALA A 30 8.19 1.60 3.13
N ARG A 31 8.88 2.02 4.19
CA ARG A 31 10.14 1.40 4.60
C ARG A 31 9.89 0.00 5.14
N ARG A 32 10.89 -0.89 5.05
CA ARG A 32 10.81 -2.28 5.54
C ARG A 32 10.26 -2.39 6.97
N GLY A 33 10.64 -1.48 7.86
CA GLY A 33 10.18 -1.46 9.26
C GLY A 33 8.72 -1.03 9.45
N GLU A 34 8.14 -0.29 8.50
CA GLU A 34 6.75 0.21 8.58
C GLU A 34 5.73 -0.83 8.08
N GLY A 35 6.17 -1.80 7.28
CA GLY A 35 5.31 -2.81 6.65
C GLY A 35 4.52 -3.66 7.65
N THR A 36 5.11 -3.99 8.80
CA THR A 36 4.41 -4.75 9.86
C THR A 36 3.29 -3.94 10.49
N THR A 37 3.54 -2.65 10.75
CA THR A 37 2.52 -1.74 11.32
C THR A 37 1.37 -1.51 10.33
N ILE A 38 1.69 -1.32 9.04
CA ILE A 38 0.68 -1.19 7.97
C ILE A 38 -0.19 -2.44 7.91
N PHE A 39 0.43 -3.62 7.90
CA PHE A 39 -0.31 -4.88 7.83
C PHE A 39 -1.26 -5.06 9.03
N ARG A 40 -0.79 -4.78 10.26
CA ARG A 40 -1.63 -4.84 11.47
C ARG A 40 -2.80 -3.86 11.41
N LEU A 41 -2.56 -2.64 10.93
CA LEU A 41 -3.62 -1.64 10.78
C LEU A 41 -4.67 -2.10 9.78
N VAL A 42 -4.26 -2.60 8.60
CA VAL A 42 -5.20 -3.14 7.60
C VAL A 42 -6.01 -4.27 8.21
N ASN A 43 -5.36 -5.24 8.85
CA ASN A 43 -6.03 -6.38 9.47
C ASN A 43 -6.98 -5.98 10.62
N SER A 44 -6.71 -4.89 11.34
CA SER A 44 -7.64 -4.39 12.37
C SER A 44 -8.88 -3.69 11.80
N ILE A 45 -8.79 -3.19 10.58
CA ILE A 45 -9.89 -2.51 9.88
C ILE A 45 -10.73 -3.52 9.10
N ASP A 46 -10.05 -4.38 8.34
CA ASP A 46 -10.64 -5.41 7.50
C ASP A 46 -9.82 -6.70 7.63
N PRO A 47 -10.26 -7.65 8.48
CA PRO A 47 -9.60 -8.94 8.67
C PRO A 47 -9.61 -9.83 7.43
N ASP A 48 -10.55 -9.60 6.49
CA ASP A 48 -10.70 -10.38 5.26
C ASP A 48 -9.96 -9.74 4.08
N ALA A 49 -9.26 -8.63 4.30
CA ALA A 49 -8.47 -7.95 3.29
C ALA A 49 -7.33 -8.84 2.78
N PHE A 50 -7.26 -9.00 1.45
CA PHE A 50 -6.09 -9.61 0.81
C PHE A 50 -4.99 -8.56 0.62
N VAL A 51 -3.79 -8.85 1.12
CA VAL A 51 -2.65 -7.94 1.07
C VAL A 51 -1.44 -8.63 0.47
N THR A 52 -0.84 -8.03 -0.56
CA THR A 52 0.44 -8.47 -1.11
C THR A 52 1.54 -7.51 -0.70
N ARG A 53 2.68 -8.05 -0.25
CA ARG A 53 3.90 -7.28 0.02
C ARG A 53 4.97 -7.69 -0.98
N THR A 54 5.52 -6.72 -1.69
CA THR A 54 6.65 -6.93 -2.60
C THR A 54 7.84 -6.10 -2.15
N ASN A 55 9.04 -6.63 -2.36
CA ASN A 55 10.27 -5.87 -2.17
C ASN A 55 10.54 -5.08 -3.45
N VAL A 56 10.75 -3.78 -3.30
CA VAL A 56 11.23 -2.90 -4.37
C VAL A 56 12.68 -2.55 -4.11
N GLU A 57 13.46 -2.41 -5.17
CA GLU A 57 14.91 -2.16 -5.08
C GLU A 57 15.21 -0.79 -4.47
N ALA A 58 14.52 0.24 -4.96
CA ALA A 58 14.64 1.60 -4.43
C ALA A 58 13.37 2.40 -4.69
N VAL A 59 13.11 3.39 -3.83
CA VAL A 59 12.06 4.40 -4.01
C VAL A 59 12.73 5.75 -3.81
N TYR A 60 12.58 6.64 -4.78
CA TYR A 60 13.19 7.96 -4.77
C TYR A 60 12.13 9.07 -4.76
N GLY A 61 12.49 10.23 -4.20
CA GLY A 61 11.65 11.43 -4.21
C GLY A 61 10.99 11.74 -2.87
N LYS A 62 9.85 12.42 -2.89
CA LYS A 62 9.23 13.04 -1.71
C LYS A 62 8.93 12.01 -0.60
N GLY A 63 9.62 12.14 0.54
CA GLY A 63 9.47 11.24 1.68
C GLY A 63 10.37 9.99 1.66
N PHE A 64 11.22 9.87 0.64
CA PHE A 64 12.22 8.82 0.45
C PHE A 64 13.59 9.42 0.10
N GLU A 65 14.53 8.59 -0.35
CA GLU A 65 15.87 9.01 -0.75
C GLU A 65 15.82 9.93 -1.97
N LYS A 66 16.76 10.87 -2.05
CA LYS A 66 16.89 11.76 -3.21
C LYS A 66 17.64 11.04 -4.32
N PHE A 67 17.38 11.47 -5.55
CA PHE A 67 18.30 11.17 -6.64
C PHE A 67 19.64 11.83 -6.31
N SER A 68 20.70 11.02 -6.19
CA SER A 68 22.08 11.47 -6.00
C SER A 68 22.76 11.68 -7.35
#